data_AF-A0A963YUM7-F1
#
_entry.id   AF-A0A963YUM7-F1
#
_cell.length_a   1.000
_cell.length_b   1.000
_cell.length_c   1.000
_cell.angle_alpha   90.00
_cell.angle_beta   90.00
_cell.angle_gamma   90.00
#
_symmetry.space_group_name_H-M   'P 1'
#
loop_
_entity.id
_entity.type
_entity.pdbx_description
1 polymer ?
#
loop_
_entity_poly.entity_id
_entity_poly.type
_entity_poly.pdbx_seq_one_letter_code
_entity_poly.pdbx_strand_id
1 'polypeptide(L)'
;MSDTRMESQTLRSVGEIYNKCMTVLGGLRDQALHESGARQSPRFPITRVAELVGRTTAAIREAEKDGRIPAVERTTSGRRVGYTLAEVNQMREVFGTRPWRSAEDPVSVIAVQNFKGGVGKSTVSAHLAQYLAIQGYRVCLVDCDSQGSSTALFGYVPDLDIHEDETLYPFFRNMEMSSLAYAVRETHWDNLYLIPANLKLYSAEYELAARISRSEPRLLNRLAEGLVSIADHFDVIVLDPPPALGTISLSVMRAANALLVPMPPTVVDFASTTTFLAMLYETLQILEERHFPVDFSWIRFVATRADEGKSMQRELLGLMRNLFGEKMLRTVMRDSAEIDNASARLMTIYELAAPVTSRETYNRGLAYLNGVNAEIEMQIRTTWPSQAEKLRAEGKI
;
A
#
# COMPACT_ATOMS: atom_id res chain seq x y z
N MET A 1 36.19 -26.94 30.08
CA MET A 1 36.35 -27.56 28.75
C MET A 1 35.28 -26.96 27.86
N SER A 2 35.67 -25.98 27.05
CA SER A 2 34.78 -25.25 26.16
C SER A 2 34.48 -26.12 24.95
N ASP A 3 33.24 -26.58 24.85
CA ASP A 3 32.74 -27.35 23.73
C ASP A 3 32.42 -26.39 22.58
N THR A 4 33.47 -25.88 21.92
CA THR A 4 33.34 -25.06 20.72
C THR A 4 32.95 -25.99 19.57
N ARG A 5 31.64 -26.28 19.44
CA ARG A 5 31.12 -27.01 18.28
C ARG A 5 31.59 -26.30 17.02
N MET A 6 32.47 -26.96 16.28
CA MET A 6 32.98 -26.49 15.01
C MET A 6 31.78 -26.37 14.06
N GLU A 7 31.37 -25.14 13.75
CA GLU A 7 30.25 -24.90 12.82
C GLU A 7 30.47 -25.68 11.52
N SER A 8 29.41 -26.32 11.02
CA SER A 8 29.50 -27.13 9.82
C SER A 8 29.93 -26.27 8.62
N GLN A 9 30.68 -26.87 7.69
CA GLN A 9 31.11 -26.19 6.46
C GLN A 9 29.92 -25.58 5.70
N THR A 10 28.78 -26.29 5.67
CA THR A 10 27.54 -25.79 5.08
C THR A 10 27.04 -24.52 5.76
N LEU A 11 27.03 -24.46 7.09
CA LEU A 11 26.56 -23.29 7.83
C LEU A 11 27.42 -22.06 7.51
N ARG A 12 28.75 -22.24 7.47
CA ARG A 12 29.69 -21.17 7.08
C ARG A 12 29.45 -20.71 5.64
N SER A 13 29.34 -21.63 4.68
CA SER A 13 29.12 -21.26 3.27
C SER A 13 27.80 -20.52 3.05
N VAL A 14 26.71 -20.96 3.71
CA VAL A 14 25.42 -20.25 3.64
C VAL A 14 25.54 -18.86 4.28
N GLY A 15 26.18 -18.75 5.44
CA GLY A 15 26.41 -17.47 6.11
C GLY A 15 27.25 -16.49 5.28
N GLU A 16 28.29 -16.96 4.58
CA GLU A 16 29.09 -16.14 3.68
C GLU A 16 28.29 -15.63 2.48
N ILE A 17 27.44 -16.48 1.87
CA ILE A 17 26.57 -16.07 0.76
C ILE A 17 25.55 -15.04 1.25
N TYR A 18 24.93 -15.27 2.41
CA TYR A 18 24.01 -14.33 3.03
C TYR A 18 24.65 -12.97 3.26
N ASN A 19 25.83 -12.92 3.88
CA ASN A 19 26.54 -11.67 4.14
C ASN A 19 26.88 -10.91 2.84
N LYS A 20 27.28 -11.63 1.78
CA LYS A 20 27.50 -11.04 0.45
C LYS A 20 26.21 -10.44 -0.13
N CYS A 21 25.09 -11.15 -0.06
CA CYS A 21 23.79 -10.65 -0.49
C CYS A 21 23.38 -9.38 0.28
N MET A 22 23.54 -9.37 1.62
CA MET A 22 23.23 -8.20 2.44
C MET A 22 24.11 -7.00 2.11
N THR A 23 25.38 -7.24 1.78
CA THR A 23 26.31 -6.18 1.35
C THR A 23 25.86 -5.55 0.03
N VAL A 24 25.45 -6.37 -0.94
CA VAL A 24 24.92 -5.90 -2.23
C VAL A 24 23.62 -5.12 -2.04
N LEU A 25 22.69 -5.61 -1.21
CA LEU A 25 21.44 -4.92 -0.91
C LEU A 25 21.68 -3.56 -0.22
N GLY A 26 22.60 -3.50 0.74
CA GLY A 26 23.03 -2.24 1.36
C GLY A 26 23.59 -1.26 0.33
N GLY A 27 24.42 -1.73 -0.61
CA GLY A 27 24.94 -0.91 -1.70
C GLY A 27 23.85 -0.35 -2.62
N LEU A 28 22.85 -1.16 -2.98
CA LEU A 28 21.69 -0.71 -3.79
C LEU A 28 20.86 0.35 -3.06
N ARG A 29 20.63 0.17 -1.75
CA ARG A 29 19.96 1.16 -0.91
C ARG A 29 20.73 2.47 -0.86
N ASP A 30 22.04 2.40 -0.60
CA ASP A 30 22.89 3.59 -0.49
C ASP A 30 22.98 4.32 -1.84
N GLN A 31 23.01 3.61 -2.95
CA GLN A 31 22.92 4.20 -4.29
C GLN A 31 21.57 4.90 -4.51
N ALA A 32 20.46 4.25 -4.14
CA ALA A 32 19.13 4.85 -4.26
C ALA A 32 19.02 6.13 -3.42
N LEU A 33 19.59 6.16 -2.22
CA LEU A 33 19.71 7.36 -1.38
C LEU A 33 20.66 8.39 -1.98
N HIS A 34 21.80 8.01 -2.56
CA HIS A 34 22.75 8.96 -3.13
C HIS A 34 22.21 9.63 -4.41
N GLU A 35 21.48 8.90 -5.26
CA GLU A 35 20.85 9.45 -6.48
C GLU A 35 19.71 10.43 -6.14
N SER A 36 19.06 10.28 -4.98
CA SER A 36 17.88 11.07 -4.58
C SER A 36 18.12 12.05 -3.42
N GLY A 37 19.26 11.98 -2.73
CA GLY A 37 19.47 12.59 -1.43
C GLY A 37 18.74 11.85 -0.30
N ALA A 38 18.46 12.51 0.83
CA ALA A 38 17.42 12.01 1.72
C ALA A 38 16.12 11.94 0.90
N ARG A 39 15.44 10.78 0.84
CA ARG A 39 14.22 10.63 0.04
C ARG A 39 13.25 11.77 0.32
N GLN A 40 12.86 12.47 -0.73
CA GLN A 40 11.92 13.59 -0.65
C GLN A 40 10.65 13.25 -1.41
N SER A 41 9.51 13.68 -0.87
CA SER A 41 8.27 13.75 -1.65
C SER A 41 8.51 14.48 -2.98
N PRO A 42 7.88 14.02 -4.08
CA PRO A 42 7.92 14.75 -5.34
C PRO A 42 7.31 16.15 -5.17
N ARG A 43 7.76 17.08 -6.01
CA ARG A 43 7.19 18.43 -6.09
C ARG A 43 6.18 18.55 -7.22
N PHE A 44 5.11 19.27 -6.94
CA PHE A 44 3.98 19.42 -7.84
C PHE A 44 3.98 20.81 -8.50
N PRO A 45 3.82 20.91 -9.83
CA PRO A 45 3.63 22.19 -10.49
C PRO A 45 2.27 22.81 -10.10
N ILE A 46 2.14 24.14 -10.13
CA ILE A 46 0.92 24.85 -9.71
C ILE A 46 -0.35 24.36 -10.43
N THR A 47 -0.26 23.91 -11.68
CA THR A 47 -1.39 23.34 -12.42
C THR A 47 -1.89 22.06 -11.77
N ARG A 48 -0.98 21.17 -11.36
CA ARG A 48 -1.34 19.95 -10.64
C ARG A 48 -1.83 20.26 -9.23
N VAL A 49 -1.24 21.23 -8.54
CA VAL A 49 -1.72 21.68 -7.22
C VAL A 49 -3.14 22.22 -7.28
N ALA A 50 -3.47 23.02 -8.31
CA ALA A 50 -4.83 23.51 -8.54
C ALA A 50 -5.86 22.36 -8.62
N GLU A 51 -5.53 21.29 -9.37
CA GLU A 51 -6.36 20.08 -9.43
C GLU A 51 -6.48 19.39 -8.06
N LEU A 52 -5.35 19.16 -7.39
CA LEU A 52 -5.27 18.45 -6.10
C LEU A 52 -5.99 19.16 -4.95
N VAL A 53 -5.99 20.49 -4.97
CA VAL A 53 -6.62 21.34 -3.94
C VAL A 53 -8.06 21.68 -4.29
N GLY A 54 -8.50 21.50 -5.54
CA GLY A 54 -9.83 21.88 -6.01
C GLY A 54 -10.02 23.40 -6.10
N ARG A 55 -8.98 24.12 -6.53
CA ARG A 55 -8.96 25.60 -6.66
C ARG A 55 -8.26 26.02 -7.94
N THR A 56 -8.48 27.26 -8.39
CA THR A 56 -7.80 27.77 -9.59
C THR A 56 -6.35 28.16 -9.27
N THR A 57 -5.49 28.16 -10.28
CA THR A 57 -4.10 28.67 -10.13
C THR A 57 -4.07 30.14 -9.71
N ALA A 58 -5.08 30.92 -10.07
CA ALA A 58 -5.24 32.31 -9.64
C ALA A 58 -5.52 32.41 -8.12
N ALA A 59 -6.46 31.61 -7.60
CA ALA A 59 -6.76 31.57 -6.17
C ALA A 59 -5.55 31.17 -5.31
N ILE A 60 -4.71 30.26 -5.81
CA ILE A 60 -3.46 29.88 -5.14
C ILE A 60 -2.47 31.06 -5.13
N ARG A 61 -2.27 31.74 -6.27
CA ARG A 61 -1.37 32.91 -6.33
C ARG A 61 -1.82 34.07 -5.46
N GLU A 62 -3.13 34.28 -5.38
CA GLU A 62 -3.72 35.27 -4.48
C GLU A 62 -3.47 34.90 -3.01
N ALA A 63 -3.70 33.63 -2.64
CA ALA A 63 -3.41 33.15 -1.29
C ALA A 63 -1.92 33.28 -0.91
N GLU A 64 -0.99 33.06 -1.85
CA GLU A 64 0.44 33.34 -1.64
C GLU A 64 0.70 34.84 -1.42
N LYS A 65 0.10 35.70 -2.24
CA LYS A 65 0.31 37.15 -2.17
C LYS A 65 -0.19 37.73 -0.84
N ASP A 66 -1.31 37.22 -0.35
CA ASP A 66 -1.93 37.66 0.89
C ASP A 66 -1.34 36.95 2.13
N GLY A 67 -0.36 36.06 1.94
CA GLY A 67 0.35 35.37 3.03
C GLY A 67 -0.44 34.25 3.72
N ARG A 68 -1.58 33.83 3.16
CA ARG A 68 -2.38 32.72 3.70
C ARG A 68 -1.71 31.36 3.53
N ILE A 69 -0.84 31.23 2.52
CA ILE A 69 -0.03 30.03 2.25
C ILE A 69 1.42 30.43 1.97
N PRO A 70 2.40 29.54 2.19
CA PRO A 70 3.81 29.85 1.96
C PRO A 70 4.10 30.24 0.52
N ALA A 71 5.04 31.17 0.35
CA ALA A 71 5.54 31.53 -0.97
C ALA A 71 6.32 30.35 -1.57
N VAL A 72 6.04 30.02 -2.84
CA VAL A 72 6.74 28.92 -3.50
C VAL A 72 8.24 29.18 -3.61
N GLU A 73 9.01 28.13 -3.39
CA GLU A 73 10.45 28.17 -3.62
C GLU A 73 10.79 28.41 -5.10
N ARG A 74 11.88 29.15 -5.32
CA ARG A 74 12.38 29.51 -6.65
C ARG A 74 13.84 29.12 -6.79
N THR A 75 14.21 28.67 -7.98
CA THR A 75 15.61 28.48 -8.36
C THR A 75 16.36 29.82 -8.37
N THR A 76 17.69 29.76 -8.45
CA THR A 76 18.55 30.95 -8.67
C THR A 76 18.20 31.73 -9.95
N SER A 77 17.68 31.05 -10.97
CA SER A 77 17.14 31.65 -12.20
C SER A 77 15.72 32.22 -12.07
N GLY A 78 15.13 32.20 -10.86
CA GLY A 78 13.79 32.73 -10.57
C GLY A 78 12.62 31.82 -10.95
N ARG A 79 12.90 30.61 -11.46
CA ARG A 79 11.88 29.62 -11.85
C ARG A 79 11.26 28.97 -10.61
N ARG A 80 9.93 28.86 -10.58
CA ARG A 80 9.21 28.16 -9.50
C ARG A 80 9.56 26.67 -9.53
N VAL A 81 10.00 26.12 -8.40
CA VAL A 81 10.39 24.70 -8.26
C VAL A 81 9.16 23.80 -8.13
N GLY A 82 8.02 24.36 -7.73
CA GLY A 82 6.81 23.61 -7.40
C GLY A 82 6.68 23.44 -5.88
N TYR A 83 5.62 22.77 -5.46
CA TYR A 83 5.24 22.63 -4.05
C TYR A 83 5.42 21.20 -3.59
N THR A 84 5.87 21.03 -2.36
CA THR A 84 5.88 19.77 -1.63
C THR A 84 4.45 19.30 -1.31
N LEU A 85 4.27 18.01 -1.01
CA LEU A 85 2.96 17.49 -0.60
C LEU A 85 2.46 18.15 0.70
N ALA A 86 3.35 18.46 1.65
CA ALA A 86 3.02 19.17 2.87
C ALA A 86 2.43 20.56 2.60
N GLU A 87 3.03 21.34 1.68
CA GLU A 87 2.49 22.64 1.26
C GLU A 87 1.13 22.48 0.56
N VAL A 88 0.95 21.47 -0.30
CA VAL A 88 -0.35 21.17 -0.93
C VAL A 88 -1.40 20.85 0.13
N ASN A 89 -1.03 20.10 1.17
CA ASN A 89 -1.92 19.74 2.27
C ASN A 89 -2.26 20.96 3.15
N GLN A 90 -1.31 21.85 3.42
CA GLN A 90 -1.59 23.14 4.05
C GLN A 90 -2.57 23.98 3.23
N MET A 91 -2.44 23.99 1.90
CA MET A 91 -3.42 24.67 1.03
C MET A 91 -4.81 24.04 1.17
N ARG A 92 -4.93 22.70 1.18
CA ARG A 92 -6.22 22.02 1.40
C ARG A 92 -6.88 22.44 2.71
N GLU A 93 -6.09 22.66 3.76
CA GLU A 93 -6.59 23.15 5.03
C GLU A 93 -7.10 24.59 4.93
N VAL A 94 -6.29 25.49 4.37
CA VAL A 94 -6.67 26.91 4.15
C VAL A 94 -7.92 27.05 3.28
N PHE A 95 -8.10 26.18 2.29
CA PHE A 95 -9.24 26.22 1.39
C PHE A 95 -10.43 25.36 1.82
N GLY A 96 -10.33 24.62 2.94
CA GLY A 96 -11.36 23.71 3.43
C GLY A 96 -11.66 22.56 2.47
N THR A 97 -10.64 22.00 1.81
CA THR A 97 -10.77 20.94 0.79
C THR A 97 -10.08 19.63 1.17
N ARG A 98 -9.77 19.43 2.46
CA ARG A 98 -9.32 18.13 2.97
C ARG A 98 -10.36 17.04 2.64
N PRO A 99 -9.97 15.89 2.08
CA PRO A 99 -10.90 14.85 1.67
C PRO A 99 -11.28 13.89 2.81
N TRP A 100 -11.00 14.25 4.05
CA TRP A 100 -11.04 13.35 5.19
C TRP A 100 -12.44 12.81 5.47
N ARG A 101 -12.49 11.62 6.06
CA ARG A 101 -13.73 11.07 6.62
C ARG A 101 -14.15 11.91 7.84
N SER A 102 -15.44 11.91 8.16
CA SER A 102 -15.90 12.43 9.46
C SER A 102 -15.45 11.51 10.60
N ALA A 103 -15.49 12.00 11.83
CA ALA A 103 -15.13 11.20 12.99
C ALA A 103 -16.07 9.99 13.18
N GLU A 104 -17.31 10.13 12.73
CA GLU A 104 -18.38 9.13 12.82
C GLU A 104 -18.33 8.09 11.69
N ASP A 105 -17.67 8.41 10.57
CA ASP A 105 -17.49 7.46 9.48
C ASP A 105 -16.47 6.38 9.87
N PRO A 106 -16.66 5.12 9.43
CA PRO A 106 -15.67 4.08 9.65
C PRO A 106 -14.36 4.39 8.91
N VAL A 107 -13.22 4.06 9.53
CA VAL A 107 -11.94 3.99 8.81
C VAL A 107 -12.05 2.94 7.71
N SER A 108 -11.53 3.23 6.52
CA SER A 108 -11.50 2.26 5.42
C SER A 108 -10.26 1.38 5.56
N VAL A 109 -10.43 0.10 5.84
CA VAL A 109 -9.34 -0.89 6.02
C VAL A 109 -9.36 -1.87 4.85
N ILE A 110 -8.40 -1.71 3.95
CA ILE A 110 -8.38 -2.39 2.66
C ILE A 110 -7.31 -3.48 2.67
N ALA A 111 -7.70 -4.74 2.51
CA ALA A 111 -6.77 -5.83 2.26
C ALA A 111 -6.50 -5.99 0.76
N VAL A 112 -5.23 -5.96 0.36
CA VAL A 112 -4.80 -6.24 -1.01
C VAL A 112 -4.35 -7.70 -1.10
N GLN A 113 -5.29 -8.62 -1.31
CA GLN A 113 -5.06 -10.05 -1.12
C GLN A 113 -5.17 -10.86 -2.42
N ASN A 114 -4.23 -11.80 -2.58
CA ASN A 114 -4.31 -12.96 -3.48
C ASN A 114 -3.35 -14.05 -2.96
N PHE A 115 -3.61 -15.33 -3.22
CA PHE A 115 -2.74 -16.45 -2.80
C PHE A 115 -1.63 -16.80 -3.79
N LYS A 116 -1.58 -16.10 -4.92
CA LYS A 116 -0.47 -16.25 -5.85
C LYS A 116 0.59 -15.19 -5.58
N GLY A 117 1.82 -15.63 -5.30
CA GLY A 117 2.98 -14.75 -5.29
C GLY A 117 3.21 -14.13 -6.67
N GLY A 118 3.63 -12.87 -6.73
CA GLY A 118 3.98 -12.19 -7.99
C GLY A 118 2.82 -11.54 -8.76
N VAL A 119 1.61 -11.54 -8.23
CA VAL A 119 0.44 -10.87 -8.87
C VAL A 119 0.44 -9.34 -8.75
N GLY A 120 1.42 -8.76 -8.06
CA GLY A 120 1.53 -7.32 -7.86
C GLY A 120 0.83 -6.76 -6.62
N LYS A 121 0.61 -7.56 -5.56
CA LYS A 121 -0.05 -7.09 -4.30
C LYS A 121 0.68 -5.90 -3.69
N SER A 122 1.94 -6.07 -3.29
CA SER A 122 2.75 -5.01 -2.68
C SER A 122 2.90 -3.79 -3.58
N THR A 123 2.99 -4.02 -4.90
CA THR A 123 3.00 -2.93 -5.89
C THR A 123 1.68 -2.15 -5.83
N VAL A 124 0.53 -2.81 -5.89
CA VAL A 124 -0.78 -2.17 -5.76
C VAL A 124 -0.93 -1.48 -4.40
N SER A 125 -0.56 -2.14 -3.30
CA SER A 125 -0.63 -1.60 -1.94
C SER A 125 0.15 -0.29 -1.78
N ALA A 126 1.42 -0.27 -2.19
CA ALA A 126 2.27 0.92 -2.10
C ALA A 126 1.77 2.05 -3.02
N HIS A 127 1.38 1.73 -4.25
CA HIS A 127 0.91 2.76 -5.19
C HIS A 127 -0.45 3.32 -4.78
N LEU A 128 -1.36 2.50 -4.23
CA LEU A 128 -2.63 2.97 -3.70
C LEU A 128 -2.40 3.89 -2.49
N ALA A 129 -1.54 3.48 -1.55
CA ALA A 129 -1.26 4.28 -0.36
C ALA A 129 -0.66 5.65 -0.71
N GLN A 130 0.33 5.68 -1.61
CA GLN A 130 0.92 6.94 -2.09
C GLN A 130 -0.07 7.78 -2.90
N TYR A 131 -0.89 7.17 -3.76
CA TYR A 131 -1.94 7.89 -4.49
C TYR A 131 -2.91 8.58 -3.55
N LEU A 132 -3.39 7.88 -2.51
CA LEU A 132 -4.32 8.42 -1.53
C LEU A 132 -3.68 9.56 -0.73
N ALA A 133 -2.42 9.43 -0.33
CA ALA A 133 -1.67 10.52 0.31
C ALA A 133 -1.56 11.75 -0.61
N ILE A 134 -1.28 11.54 -1.90
CA ILE A 134 -1.28 12.61 -2.91
C ILE A 134 -2.66 13.29 -3.01
N GLN A 135 -3.76 12.52 -2.93
CA GLN A 135 -5.13 13.07 -2.88
C GLN A 135 -5.46 13.80 -1.56
N GLY A 136 -4.62 13.66 -0.52
CA GLY A 136 -4.70 14.39 0.73
C GLY A 136 -5.33 13.63 1.89
N TYR A 137 -5.56 12.32 1.72
CA TYR A 137 -5.99 11.43 2.81
C TYR A 137 -4.87 11.20 3.80
N ARG A 138 -5.23 10.92 5.06
CA ARG A 138 -4.34 10.38 6.08
C ARG A 138 -4.30 8.86 5.92
N VAL A 139 -3.14 8.33 5.57
CA VAL A 139 -3.00 6.93 5.15
C VAL A 139 -1.97 6.20 6.00
N CYS A 140 -2.29 4.98 6.41
CA CYS A 140 -1.32 4.03 6.95
C CYS A 140 -1.20 2.83 6.01
N LEU A 141 0.00 2.53 5.52
CA LEU A 141 0.30 1.25 4.90
C LEU A 141 0.86 0.31 5.97
N VAL A 142 0.28 -0.89 6.08
CA VAL A 142 0.74 -1.93 7.00
C VAL A 142 1.28 -3.09 6.16
N ASP A 143 2.58 -3.29 6.23
CA ASP A 143 3.22 -4.45 5.62
C ASP A 143 3.06 -5.65 6.57
N CYS A 144 2.25 -6.62 6.15
CA CYS A 144 1.98 -7.83 6.93
C CYS A 144 2.79 -9.02 6.41
N ASP A 145 3.60 -8.85 5.36
CA ASP A 145 4.42 -9.90 4.77
C ASP A 145 5.85 -9.83 5.31
N SER A 146 6.35 -10.93 5.87
CA SER A 146 7.74 -10.99 6.37
C SER A 146 8.80 -10.75 5.29
N GLN A 147 8.44 -10.83 4.01
CA GLN A 147 9.32 -10.44 2.90
C GLN A 147 9.53 -8.93 2.80
N GLY A 148 8.69 -8.11 3.43
CA GLY A 148 8.86 -6.66 3.51
C GLY A 148 8.83 -5.96 2.14
N SER A 149 8.07 -6.48 1.18
CA SER A 149 8.07 -5.94 -0.20
C SER A 149 7.50 -4.53 -0.28
N SER A 150 6.44 -4.22 0.49
CA SER A 150 5.91 -2.87 0.59
C SER A 150 6.89 -1.97 1.33
N THR A 151 7.46 -2.44 2.43
CA THR A 151 8.51 -1.75 3.20
C THR A 151 9.69 -1.36 2.30
N ALA A 152 10.10 -2.26 1.40
CA ALA A 152 11.16 -2.01 0.45
C ALA A 152 10.84 -0.90 -0.55
N LEU A 153 9.59 -0.77 -1.00
CA LEU A 153 9.17 0.31 -1.91
C LEU A 153 9.19 1.71 -1.26
N PHE A 154 9.37 1.81 0.05
CA PHE A 154 9.61 3.07 0.75
C PHE A 154 11.10 3.38 0.94
N GLY A 155 11.99 2.57 0.35
CA GLY A 155 13.43 2.81 0.36
C GLY A 155 14.20 2.14 1.49
N TYR A 156 13.53 1.31 2.29
CA TYR A 156 14.18 0.52 3.32
C TYR A 156 14.65 -0.82 2.77
N VAL A 157 15.73 -1.37 3.31
CA VAL A 157 16.04 -2.79 3.23
C VAL A 157 15.54 -3.42 4.52
N PRO A 158 14.45 -4.22 4.49
CA PRO A 158 13.77 -4.71 5.69
C PRO A 158 14.70 -5.26 6.77
N ASP A 159 15.61 -6.17 6.41
CA ASP A 159 16.49 -6.84 7.37
C ASP A 159 17.77 -6.05 7.74
N LEU A 160 17.94 -4.83 7.21
CA LEU A 160 19.03 -3.92 7.59
C LEU A 160 18.54 -2.68 8.34
N ASP A 161 17.41 -2.13 7.91
CA ASP A 161 16.93 -0.82 8.35
C ASP A 161 15.80 -0.89 9.37
N ILE A 162 15.14 -2.04 9.51
CA ILE A 162 13.95 -2.21 10.35
C ILE A 162 14.26 -3.21 11.48
N HIS A 163 14.17 -2.74 12.71
CA HIS A 163 14.26 -3.59 13.90
C HIS A 163 12.95 -4.37 14.10
N GLU A 164 13.02 -5.56 14.70
CA GLU A 164 11.82 -6.38 14.94
C GLU A 164 10.78 -5.67 15.83
N ASP A 165 11.25 -4.84 16.76
CA ASP A 165 10.42 -4.02 17.66
C ASP A 165 9.66 -2.89 16.96
N GLU A 166 9.90 -2.67 15.66
CA GLU A 166 9.21 -1.66 14.84
C GLU A 166 8.15 -2.28 13.93
N THR A 167 7.94 -3.60 14.01
CA THR A 167 7.02 -4.35 13.13
C THR A 167 5.77 -4.82 13.88
N LEU A 168 4.89 -5.58 13.21
CA LEU A 168 3.75 -6.28 13.86
C LEU A 168 4.17 -7.44 14.77
N TYR A 169 5.43 -7.89 14.70
CA TYR A 169 5.90 -9.08 15.41
C TYR A 169 5.72 -9.00 16.95
N PRO A 170 6.15 -7.92 17.64
CA PRO A 170 5.92 -7.76 19.08
C PRO A 170 4.43 -7.79 19.44
N PHE A 171 3.59 -7.15 18.64
CA PHE A 171 2.15 -7.07 18.91
C PHE A 171 1.43 -8.43 18.82
N PHE A 172 1.85 -9.29 17.88
CA PHE A 172 1.35 -10.65 17.77
C PHE A 172 1.88 -11.58 18.88
N ARG A 173 3.12 -11.35 19.33
CA ARG A 173 3.77 -12.17 20.35
C ARG A 173 3.34 -11.79 21.76
N ASN A 174 3.31 -10.50 22.08
CA ASN A 174 2.99 -9.98 23.40
C ASN A 174 1.52 -9.55 23.50
N MET A 175 0.74 -10.34 24.24
CA MET A 175 -0.70 -10.11 24.43
C MET A 175 -1.02 -8.91 25.33
N GLU A 176 -0.05 -8.38 26.08
CA GLU A 176 -0.26 -7.21 26.94
C GLU A 176 -0.28 -5.90 26.15
N MET A 177 0.27 -5.89 24.93
CA MET A 177 0.26 -4.70 24.09
C MET A 177 -1.17 -4.39 23.65
N SER A 178 -1.64 -3.16 23.84
CA SER A 178 -3.01 -2.77 23.46
C SER A 178 -3.07 -1.87 22.22
N SER A 179 -1.92 -1.42 21.72
CA SER A 179 -1.88 -0.48 20.61
C SER A 179 -0.75 -0.77 19.62
N LEU A 180 -0.99 -0.43 18.35
CA LEU A 180 0.00 -0.44 17.27
C LEU A 180 0.79 0.87 17.12
N ALA A 181 0.49 1.90 17.92
CA ALA A 181 1.12 3.22 17.79
C ALA A 181 2.66 3.18 17.83
N TYR A 182 3.24 2.22 18.56
CA TYR A 182 4.70 2.04 18.65
C TYR A 182 5.37 1.72 17.30
N ALA A 183 4.63 1.08 16.37
CA ALA A 183 5.13 0.63 15.09
C ALA A 183 4.81 1.60 13.93
N VAL A 184 4.00 2.62 14.19
CA VAL A 184 3.60 3.60 13.17
C VAL A 184 4.76 4.57 12.91
N ARG A 185 5.30 4.55 11.69
CA ARG A 185 6.42 5.39 11.28
C ARG A 185 5.96 6.43 10.27
N GLU A 186 6.48 7.65 10.39
CA GLU A 186 6.40 8.64 9.33
C GLU A 186 7.21 8.18 8.11
N THR A 187 6.70 8.47 6.93
CA THR A 187 7.44 8.30 5.68
C THR A 187 7.88 9.67 5.14
N HIS A 188 8.66 9.68 4.07
CA HIS A 188 9.00 10.93 3.36
C HIS A 188 7.80 11.56 2.62
N TRP A 189 6.64 10.93 2.65
CA TRP A 189 5.37 11.41 2.11
C TRP A 189 4.48 11.99 3.22
N ASP A 190 4.12 13.27 3.09
CA ASP A 190 3.21 13.92 4.04
C ASP A 190 1.84 13.21 4.06
N ASN A 191 1.29 12.97 5.26
CA ASN A 191 0.08 12.19 5.52
C ASN A 191 0.14 10.70 5.15
N LEU A 192 1.34 10.13 4.92
CA LEU A 192 1.53 8.70 4.70
C LEU A 192 2.46 8.10 5.73
N TYR A 193 1.96 7.07 6.41
CA TYR A 193 2.64 6.36 7.47
C TYR A 193 2.83 4.90 7.08
N LEU A 194 3.83 4.25 7.67
CA LEU A 194 4.19 2.85 7.42
C LEU A 194 4.30 2.10 8.75
N ILE A 195 3.63 0.96 8.85
CA ILE A 195 4.01 -0.10 9.78
C ILE A 195 4.82 -1.12 8.95
N PRO A 196 6.15 -1.18 9.15
CA PRO A 196 7.02 -1.99 8.30
C PRO A 196 7.00 -3.47 8.72
N ALA A 197 7.56 -4.30 7.86
CA ALA A 197 7.85 -5.71 8.14
C ALA A 197 9.33 -6.01 7.89
N ASN A 198 9.78 -7.10 8.51
CA ASN A 198 11.06 -7.75 8.24
C ASN A 198 10.91 -9.27 8.43
N LEU A 199 12.00 -10.03 8.21
CA LEU A 199 11.96 -11.48 8.23
C LEU A 199 11.49 -12.07 9.56
N LYS A 200 11.64 -11.35 10.69
CA LYS A 200 11.24 -11.82 12.02
C LYS A 200 9.73 -12.02 12.16
N LEU A 201 8.93 -11.30 11.35
CA LEU A 201 7.48 -11.49 11.31
C LEU A 201 7.08 -12.92 10.91
N TYR A 202 7.96 -13.65 10.20
CA TYR A 202 7.75 -15.06 9.87
C TYR A 202 7.64 -15.95 11.12
N SER A 203 8.30 -15.58 12.23
CA SER A 203 8.17 -16.31 13.50
C SER A 203 6.78 -16.14 14.13
N ALA A 204 6.15 -14.96 14.01
CA ALA A 204 4.79 -14.74 14.52
C ALA A 204 3.77 -15.64 13.82
N GLU A 205 3.92 -15.92 12.53
CA GLU A 205 3.02 -16.80 11.78
C GLU A 205 2.90 -18.18 12.44
N TYR A 206 4.03 -18.81 12.81
CA TYR A 206 4.03 -20.10 13.50
C TYR A 206 3.54 -20.01 14.94
N GLU A 207 3.96 -18.99 15.67
CA GLU A 207 3.56 -18.80 17.07
C GLU A 207 2.05 -18.60 17.18
N LEU A 208 1.47 -17.77 16.33
CA LEU A 208 0.02 -17.55 16.26
C LEU A 208 -0.72 -18.82 15.85
N ALA A 209 -0.25 -19.53 14.81
CA ALA A 209 -0.86 -20.79 14.37
C ALA A 209 -0.90 -21.83 15.50
N ALA A 210 0.19 -21.96 16.25
CA ALA A 210 0.31 -22.89 17.37
C ALA A 210 -0.60 -22.52 18.56
N ARG A 211 -0.88 -21.23 18.78
CA ARG A 211 -1.78 -20.76 19.85
C ARG A 211 -3.26 -20.87 19.45
N ILE A 212 -3.60 -20.51 18.21
CA ILE A 212 -4.97 -20.66 17.69
C ILE A 212 -5.39 -22.14 17.70
N SER A 213 -4.49 -23.03 17.29
CA SER A 213 -4.72 -24.49 17.30
C SER A 213 -4.93 -25.05 18.71
N ARG A 214 -4.43 -24.37 19.75
CA ARG A 214 -4.54 -24.77 21.16
C ARG A 214 -5.76 -24.19 21.89
N SER A 215 -6.69 -23.55 21.17
CA SER A 215 -7.96 -22.97 21.65
C SER A 215 -7.96 -21.45 21.91
N GLU A 216 -7.11 -20.67 21.23
CA GLU A 216 -7.16 -19.20 21.25
C GLU A 216 -7.63 -18.60 19.90
N PRO A 217 -8.82 -18.93 19.36
CA PRO A 217 -9.27 -18.44 18.05
C PRO A 217 -9.46 -16.91 18.01
N ARG A 218 -9.63 -16.27 19.19
CA ARG A 218 -9.72 -14.80 19.31
C ARG A 218 -8.46 -14.08 18.82
N LEU A 219 -7.32 -14.77 18.74
CA LEU A 219 -6.08 -14.19 18.20
C LEU A 219 -6.20 -13.79 16.73
N LEU A 220 -7.18 -14.32 15.98
CA LEU A 220 -7.49 -13.84 14.64
C LEU A 220 -8.00 -12.38 14.63
N ASN A 221 -8.59 -11.91 15.74
CA ASN A 221 -9.00 -10.51 15.89
C ASN A 221 -7.86 -9.60 16.32
N ARG A 222 -6.68 -10.14 16.63
CA ARG A 222 -5.59 -9.39 17.24
C ARG A 222 -5.22 -8.18 16.40
N LEU A 223 -5.01 -8.38 15.10
CA LEU A 223 -4.71 -7.29 14.18
C LEU A 223 -5.85 -6.25 14.14
N ALA A 224 -7.11 -6.68 14.13
CA ALA A 224 -8.27 -5.78 14.15
C ALA A 224 -8.27 -4.88 15.41
N GLU A 225 -8.02 -5.44 16.59
CA GLU A 225 -7.88 -4.70 17.86
C GLU A 225 -6.74 -3.67 17.77
N GLY A 226 -5.61 -4.08 17.20
CA GLY A 226 -4.47 -3.20 16.97
C GLY A 226 -4.79 -2.04 16.03
N LEU A 227 -5.47 -2.31 14.91
CA LEU A 227 -5.86 -1.27 13.95
C LEU A 227 -6.88 -0.28 14.55
N VAL A 228 -7.83 -0.77 15.36
CA VAL A 228 -8.78 0.09 16.09
C VAL A 228 -8.04 1.09 16.98
N SER A 229 -6.94 0.67 17.63
CA SER A 229 -6.16 1.56 18.51
C SER A 229 -5.52 2.77 17.81
N ILE A 230 -5.40 2.74 16.48
CA ILE A 230 -4.80 3.80 15.66
C ILE A 230 -5.77 4.41 14.64
N ALA A 231 -7.02 3.93 14.60
CA ALA A 231 -7.98 4.25 13.54
C ALA A 231 -8.29 5.75 13.41
N ASP A 232 -8.30 6.50 14.51
CA ASP A 232 -8.65 7.93 14.52
C ASP A 232 -7.61 8.82 13.83
N HIS A 233 -6.39 8.32 13.68
CA HIS A 233 -5.31 9.03 12.99
C HIS A 233 -5.41 8.91 11.46
N PHE A 234 -6.21 7.97 10.95
CA PHE A 234 -6.25 7.61 9.53
C PHE A 234 -7.65 7.67 8.93
N ASP A 235 -7.71 8.09 7.67
CA ASP A 235 -8.90 7.93 6.83
C ASP A 235 -8.90 6.54 6.20
N VAL A 236 -7.72 6.07 5.78
CA VAL A 236 -7.53 4.80 5.08
C VAL A 236 -6.33 4.04 5.65
N ILE A 237 -6.52 2.74 5.88
CA ILE A 237 -5.46 1.80 6.22
C ILE A 237 -5.40 0.76 5.09
N VAL A 238 -4.23 0.61 4.46
CA VAL A 238 -3.97 -0.39 3.42
C VAL A 238 -3.14 -1.51 4.04
N LEU A 239 -3.58 -2.76 3.89
CA LEU A 239 -2.90 -3.94 4.38
C LEU A 239 -2.28 -4.71 3.21
N ASP A 240 -0.98 -5.01 3.28
CA ASP A 240 -0.25 -5.85 2.34
C ASP A 240 0.02 -7.24 2.94
N PRO A 241 -0.91 -8.19 2.80
CA PRO A 241 -0.77 -9.53 3.37
C PRO A 241 0.21 -10.43 2.60
N PRO A 242 0.73 -11.49 3.24
CA PRO A 242 1.57 -12.47 2.57
C PRO A 242 0.78 -13.24 1.49
N PRO A 243 1.48 -13.82 0.49
CA PRO A 243 0.85 -14.56 -0.61
C PRO A 243 0.31 -15.94 -0.17
N ALA A 244 0.40 -16.33 1.10
CA ALA A 244 -0.13 -17.60 1.60
C ALA A 244 -1.38 -17.36 2.46
N LEU A 245 -2.31 -18.31 2.51
CA LEU A 245 -3.44 -18.27 3.46
C LEU A 245 -2.98 -18.80 4.83
N GLY A 246 -2.04 -18.08 5.43
CA GLY A 246 -1.59 -18.28 6.80
C GLY A 246 -2.46 -17.55 7.82
N THR A 247 -2.12 -17.70 9.09
CA THR A 247 -2.73 -17.06 10.25
C THR A 247 -2.69 -15.54 10.17
N ILE A 248 -1.60 -14.95 9.70
CA ILE A 248 -1.50 -13.50 9.49
C ILE A 248 -2.48 -13.06 8.41
N SER A 249 -2.56 -13.77 7.28
CA SER A 249 -3.54 -13.48 6.22
C SER A 249 -4.98 -13.58 6.71
N LEU A 250 -5.30 -14.60 7.53
CA LEU A 250 -6.61 -14.71 8.17
C LEU A 250 -6.91 -13.53 9.10
N SER A 251 -5.91 -13.09 9.87
CA SER A 251 -6.03 -11.92 10.75
C SER A 251 -6.22 -10.63 9.96
N VAL A 252 -5.56 -10.49 8.80
CA VAL A 252 -5.76 -9.40 7.84
C VAL A 252 -7.18 -9.40 7.29
N MET A 253 -7.68 -10.55 6.84
CA MET A 253 -9.06 -10.67 6.35
C MET A 253 -10.07 -10.33 7.44
N ARG A 254 -9.78 -10.69 8.70
CA ARG A 254 -10.64 -10.36 9.83
C ARG A 254 -10.64 -8.87 10.17
N ALA A 255 -9.52 -8.20 9.98
CA ALA A 255 -9.33 -6.79 10.29
C ALA A 255 -9.82 -5.84 9.18
N ALA A 256 -9.84 -6.32 7.93
CA ALA A 256 -10.27 -5.53 6.78
C ALA A 256 -11.79 -5.43 6.66
N ASN A 257 -12.26 -4.29 6.14
CA ASN A 257 -13.66 -4.05 5.76
C ASN A 257 -13.82 -3.83 4.24
N ALA A 258 -12.74 -3.94 3.48
CA ALA A 258 -12.75 -3.94 2.04
C ALA A 258 -11.67 -4.88 1.47
N LEU A 259 -11.97 -5.49 0.33
CA LEU A 259 -11.07 -6.45 -0.32
C LEU A 259 -10.76 -6.04 -1.75
N LEU A 260 -9.48 -5.86 -2.05
CA LEU A 260 -8.96 -5.66 -3.39
C LEU A 260 -8.16 -6.90 -3.80
N VAL A 261 -8.50 -7.49 -4.94
CA VAL A 261 -7.89 -8.73 -5.45
C VAL A 261 -7.13 -8.45 -6.75
N PRO A 262 -5.80 -8.29 -6.68
CA PRO A 262 -4.96 -8.15 -7.88
C PRO A 262 -4.84 -9.48 -8.60
N MET A 263 -5.07 -9.49 -9.92
CA MET A 263 -4.94 -10.70 -10.72
C MET A 263 -4.43 -10.39 -12.13
N PRO A 264 -3.31 -10.99 -12.57
CA PRO A 264 -2.87 -10.87 -13.94
C PRO A 264 -3.83 -11.57 -14.91
N PRO A 265 -4.02 -11.05 -16.14
CA PRO A 265 -4.87 -11.68 -17.15
C PRO A 265 -4.12 -12.83 -17.84
N THR A 266 -3.79 -13.88 -17.09
CA THR A 266 -3.28 -15.15 -17.63
C THR A 266 -4.14 -16.32 -17.17
N VAL A 267 -4.18 -17.41 -17.94
CA VAL A 267 -4.98 -18.60 -17.60
C VAL A 267 -4.57 -19.19 -16.25
N VAL A 268 -3.26 -19.20 -15.96
CA VAL A 268 -2.72 -19.73 -14.70
C VAL A 268 -3.13 -18.85 -13.52
N ASP A 269 -3.09 -17.53 -13.69
CA ASP A 269 -3.49 -16.57 -12.65
C ASP A 269 -5.01 -16.55 -12.44
N PHE A 270 -5.80 -16.75 -13.50
CA PHE A 270 -7.24 -16.92 -13.41
C PHE A 270 -7.63 -18.18 -12.63
N ALA A 271 -7.00 -19.31 -12.92
CA ALA A 271 -7.20 -20.56 -12.18
C ALA A 271 -6.78 -20.39 -10.70
N SER A 272 -5.64 -19.75 -10.44
CA SER A 272 -5.16 -19.47 -9.09
C SER A 272 -6.12 -18.56 -8.31
N THR A 273 -6.70 -17.56 -8.97
CA THR A 273 -7.69 -16.66 -8.37
C THR A 273 -9.00 -17.39 -8.06
N THR A 274 -9.39 -18.37 -8.89
CA THR A 274 -10.55 -19.22 -8.61
C THR A 274 -10.33 -20.05 -7.33
N THR A 275 -9.16 -20.66 -7.18
CA THR A 275 -8.78 -21.36 -5.95
C THR A 275 -8.76 -20.42 -4.74
N PHE A 276 -8.24 -19.20 -4.92
CA PHE A 276 -8.28 -18.16 -3.89
C PHE A 276 -9.72 -17.87 -3.42
N LEU A 277 -10.66 -17.71 -4.35
CA LEU A 277 -12.06 -17.44 -4.00
C LEU A 277 -12.73 -18.62 -3.30
N ALA A 278 -12.44 -19.86 -3.72
CA ALA A 278 -12.96 -21.05 -3.05
C ALA A 278 -12.46 -21.15 -1.59
N MET A 279 -11.15 -20.98 -1.38
CA MET A 279 -10.55 -20.98 -0.05
C MET A 279 -11.02 -19.80 0.82
N LEU A 280 -11.21 -18.61 0.21
CA LEU A 280 -11.78 -17.46 0.90
C LEU A 280 -13.20 -17.76 1.35
N TYR A 281 -14.03 -18.34 0.48
CA TYR A 281 -15.39 -18.75 0.83
C TYR A 281 -15.41 -19.71 2.02
N GLU A 282 -14.62 -20.80 1.97
CA GLU A 282 -14.50 -21.76 3.08
C GLU A 282 -14.04 -21.08 4.37
N THR A 283 -13.07 -20.17 4.27
CA THR A 283 -12.56 -19.41 5.42
C THR A 283 -13.64 -18.53 6.05
N LEU A 284 -14.40 -17.80 5.22
CA LEU A 284 -15.47 -16.93 5.70
C LEU A 284 -16.56 -17.74 6.41
N GLN A 285 -16.92 -18.92 5.88
CA GLN A 285 -17.86 -19.83 6.55
C GLN A 285 -17.35 -20.26 7.93
N ILE A 286 -16.09 -20.68 8.04
CA ILE A 286 -15.48 -21.08 9.32
C ILE A 286 -15.49 -19.92 10.33
N LEU A 287 -15.17 -18.71 9.88
CA LEU A 287 -15.19 -17.52 10.72
C LEU A 287 -16.61 -17.18 11.19
N GLU A 288 -17.60 -17.30 10.31
CA GLU A 288 -19.01 -17.08 10.62
C GLU A 288 -19.54 -18.11 11.64
N GLU A 289 -19.26 -19.40 11.45
CA GLU A 289 -19.61 -20.48 12.41
C GLU A 289 -19.00 -20.22 13.80
N ARG A 290 -17.80 -19.64 13.83
CA ARG A 290 -17.10 -19.26 15.08
C ARG A 290 -17.55 -17.91 15.64
N HIS A 291 -18.62 -17.31 15.09
CA HIS A 291 -19.19 -16.02 15.50
C HIS A 291 -18.20 -14.84 15.35
N PHE A 292 -17.34 -14.91 14.33
CA PHE A 292 -16.44 -13.83 13.91
C PHE A 292 -16.75 -13.40 12.46
N PRO A 293 -17.96 -12.90 12.17
CA PRO A 293 -18.33 -12.53 10.80
C PRO A 293 -17.42 -11.42 10.27
N VAL A 294 -17.09 -11.54 8.99
CA VAL A 294 -16.35 -10.53 8.23
C VAL A 294 -17.32 -9.91 7.24
N ASP A 295 -17.44 -8.59 7.28
CA ASP A 295 -18.32 -7.84 6.40
C ASP A 295 -17.49 -6.89 5.53
N PHE A 296 -17.41 -7.22 4.24
CA PHE A 296 -16.72 -6.38 3.27
C PHE A 296 -17.73 -5.41 2.65
N SER A 297 -17.52 -4.11 2.87
CA SER A 297 -18.27 -3.04 2.22
C SER A 297 -18.16 -3.11 0.69
N TRP A 298 -17.03 -3.63 0.18
CA TRP A 298 -16.87 -3.96 -1.23
C TRP A 298 -15.77 -5.00 -1.45
N ILE A 299 -15.91 -5.73 -2.55
CA ILE A 299 -14.89 -6.61 -3.12
C ILE A 299 -14.67 -6.17 -4.57
N ARG A 300 -13.41 -5.88 -4.92
CA ARG A 300 -13.01 -5.47 -6.27
C ARG A 300 -11.84 -6.29 -6.80
N PHE A 301 -11.87 -6.56 -8.09
CA PHE A 301 -10.78 -7.22 -8.82
C PHE A 301 -10.07 -6.20 -9.70
N VAL A 302 -8.75 -6.21 -9.67
CA VAL A 302 -7.92 -5.36 -10.53
C VAL A 302 -7.03 -6.22 -11.42
N ALA A 303 -7.12 -6.01 -12.72
CA ALA A 303 -6.20 -6.63 -13.66
C ALA A 303 -4.81 -6.00 -13.52
N THR A 304 -3.83 -6.77 -13.08
CA THR A 304 -2.44 -6.33 -12.96
C THR A 304 -1.58 -6.86 -14.09
N ARG A 305 -0.44 -6.21 -14.35
CA ARG A 305 0.52 -6.62 -15.39
C ARG A 305 -0.15 -6.86 -16.75
N ALA A 306 -1.19 -6.09 -17.04
CA ALA A 306 -1.98 -6.26 -18.25
C ALA A 306 -1.23 -5.66 -19.44
N ASP A 307 -1.15 -6.43 -20.51
CA ASP A 307 -0.63 -6.03 -21.80
C ASP A 307 -1.74 -6.19 -22.84
N GLU A 308 -2.47 -5.10 -23.06
CA GLU A 308 -3.55 -5.04 -24.05
C GLU A 308 -3.03 -5.16 -25.49
N GLY A 309 -1.72 -5.21 -25.74
CA GLY A 309 -1.15 -5.57 -27.03
C GLY A 309 -1.30 -7.06 -27.34
N LYS A 310 -1.36 -7.92 -26.33
CA LYS A 310 -1.45 -9.37 -26.46
C LYS A 310 -2.90 -9.82 -26.64
N SER A 311 -3.20 -10.48 -27.76
CA SER A 311 -4.56 -10.96 -28.09
C SER A 311 -5.16 -11.86 -27.02
N MET A 312 -4.39 -12.82 -26.51
CA MET A 312 -4.83 -13.75 -25.47
C MET A 312 -5.19 -13.03 -24.16
N GLN A 313 -4.42 -12.01 -23.76
CA GLN A 313 -4.73 -11.24 -22.56
C GLN A 313 -5.99 -10.38 -22.76
N ARG A 314 -6.19 -9.80 -23.94
CA ARG A 314 -7.44 -9.06 -24.26
C ARG A 314 -8.67 -9.94 -24.18
N GLU A 315 -8.60 -11.15 -24.73
CA GLU A 315 -9.70 -12.11 -24.69
C GLU A 315 -10.02 -12.52 -23.24
N LEU A 316 -9.00 -12.86 -22.46
CA LEU A 316 -9.18 -13.23 -21.06
C LEU A 316 -9.68 -12.06 -20.20
N LEU A 317 -9.20 -10.83 -20.42
CA LEU A 317 -9.77 -9.64 -19.78
C LEU A 317 -11.25 -9.45 -20.11
N GLY A 318 -11.66 -9.74 -21.35
CA GLY A 318 -13.07 -9.74 -21.76
C GLY A 318 -13.89 -10.76 -20.97
N LEU A 319 -13.39 -11.99 -20.85
CA LEU A 319 -14.02 -13.05 -20.05
C LEU A 319 -14.13 -12.65 -18.57
N MET A 320 -13.05 -12.12 -17.99
CA MET A 320 -13.02 -11.67 -16.60
C MET A 320 -14.02 -10.54 -16.34
N ARG A 321 -14.13 -9.57 -17.25
CA ARG A 321 -15.12 -8.48 -17.16
C ARG A 321 -16.55 -9.01 -17.21
N ASN A 322 -16.81 -10.00 -18.06
CA ASN A 322 -18.13 -10.64 -18.14
C ASN A 322 -18.45 -11.44 -16.87
N LEU A 323 -17.46 -12.13 -16.30
CA LEU A 323 -17.62 -12.98 -15.12
C LEU A 323 -17.79 -12.17 -13.82
N PHE A 324 -16.88 -11.22 -13.58
CA PHE A 324 -16.87 -10.43 -12.35
C PHE A 324 -17.79 -9.22 -12.41
N GLY A 325 -18.23 -8.81 -13.60
CA GLY A 325 -19.13 -7.69 -13.81
C GLY A 325 -18.61 -6.41 -13.16
N GLU A 326 -19.49 -5.74 -12.40
CA GLU A 326 -19.17 -4.49 -11.69
C GLU A 326 -18.13 -4.65 -10.57
N LYS A 327 -17.80 -5.88 -10.17
CA LYS A 327 -16.71 -6.11 -9.22
C LYS A 327 -15.33 -5.96 -9.86
N MET A 328 -15.20 -5.99 -11.18
CA MET A 328 -13.92 -5.75 -11.84
C MET A 328 -13.73 -4.27 -12.15
N LEU A 329 -12.58 -3.71 -11.77
CA LEU A 329 -12.21 -2.35 -12.15
C LEU A 329 -12.09 -2.24 -13.67
N ARG A 330 -12.51 -1.10 -14.21
CA ARG A 330 -12.53 -0.86 -15.66
C ARG A 330 -11.10 -0.64 -16.17
N THR A 331 -10.36 0.19 -15.46
CA THR A 331 -8.94 0.46 -15.71
C THR A 331 -8.10 -0.73 -15.27
N VAL A 332 -7.06 -1.02 -16.05
CA VAL A 332 -6.09 -2.07 -15.75
C VAL A 332 -4.78 -1.45 -15.31
N MET A 333 -4.08 -2.12 -14.39
CA MET A 333 -2.69 -1.78 -14.07
C MET A 333 -1.78 -2.47 -15.09
N ARG A 334 -1.26 -1.69 -16.04
CA ARG A 334 -0.44 -2.21 -17.12
C ARG A 334 0.93 -2.69 -16.66
N ASP A 335 1.47 -3.66 -17.39
CA ASP A 335 2.89 -4.01 -17.32
C ASP A 335 3.70 -2.82 -17.86
N SER A 336 4.60 -2.28 -17.04
CA SER A 336 5.32 -1.04 -17.35
C SER A 336 6.76 -1.12 -16.87
N ALA A 337 7.69 -0.94 -17.81
CA ALA A 337 9.10 -0.87 -17.50
C ALA A 337 9.44 0.25 -16.50
N GLU A 338 8.65 1.33 -16.43
CA GLU A 338 8.86 2.39 -15.43
C GLU A 338 8.56 1.93 -14.01
N ILE A 339 7.57 1.03 -13.82
CA ILE A 339 7.26 0.45 -12.50
C ILE A 339 8.41 -0.47 -12.08
N ASP A 340 8.92 -1.30 -12.99
CA ASP A 340 10.05 -2.20 -12.72
C ASP A 340 11.33 -1.39 -12.39
N ASN A 341 11.62 -0.36 -13.18
CA ASN A 341 12.77 0.52 -12.99
C ASN A 341 12.69 1.33 -11.69
N ALA A 342 11.51 1.77 -11.29
CA ALA A 342 11.30 2.42 -10.00
C ALA A 342 11.50 1.42 -8.85
N SER A 343 10.90 0.23 -8.96
CA SER A 343 10.98 -0.82 -7.94
C SER A 343 12.41 -1.31 -7.72
N ALA A 344 13.21 -1.40 -8.79
CA ALA A 344 14.64 -1.73 -8.71
C ALA A 344 15.47 -0.69 -7.92
N ARG A 345 14.96 0.53 -7.78
CA ARG A 345 15.51 1.61 -6.95
C ARG A 345 14.77 1.75 -5.61
N LEU A 346 14.02 0.72 -5.21
CA LEU A 346 13.27 0.66 -3.96
C LEU A 346 12.19 1.74 -3.85
N MET A 347 11.65 2.24 -4.96
CA MET A 347 10.66 3.33 -4.98
C MET A 347 9.51 3.04 -5.94
N THR A 348 8.47 3.88 -5.95
CA THR A 348 7.40 3.81 -6.95
C THR A 348 7.62 4.77 -8.11
N ILE A 349 6.80 4.62 -9.16
CA ILE A 349 6.78 5.57 -10.29
C ILE A 349 6.42 7.00 -9.85
N TYR A 350 5.71 7.18 -8.73
CA TYR A 350 5.34 8.50 -8.22
C TYR A 350 6.55 9.28 -7.68
N GLU A 351 7.65 8.60 -7.35
CA GLU A 351 8.88 9.18 -6.82
C GLU A 351 9.91 9.52 -7.91
N LEU A 352 9.71 9.02 -9.14
CA LEU A 352 10.63 9.26 -10.23
C LEU A 352 10.67 10.76 -10.59
N ALA A 353 11.85 11.37 -10.44
CA ALA A 353 12.11 12.76 -10.81
C ALA A 353 12.02 13.01 -12.33
N ALA A 354 12.32 11.99 -13.13
CA ALA A 354 12.24 12.02 -14.59
C ALA A 354 11.94 10.62 -15.13
N PRO A 355 11.38 10.50 -16.35
CA PRO A 355 11.22 9.21 -17.04
C PRO A 355 12.56 8.48 -17.15
N VAL A 356 12.58 7.19 -16.83
CA VAL A 356 13.79 6.35 -16.96
C VAL A 356 13.92 5.80 -18.38
N THR A 357 12.78 5.46 -19.00
CA THR A 357 12.71 4.91 -20.34
C THR A 357 12.32 6.00 -21.35
N SER A 358 11.03 6.20 -21.57
CA SER A 358 10.49 7.26 -22.42
C SER A 358 9.41 8.03 -21.69
N ARG A 359 9.27 9.32 -22.02
CA ARG A 359 8.24 10.18 -21.44
C ARG A 359 6.83 9.66 -21.70
N GLU A 360 6.62 9.02 -22.85
CA GLU A 360 5.34 8.40 -23.19
C GLU A 360 5.02 7.20 -22.28
N THR A 361 5.99 6.29 -22.08
CA THR A 361 5.82 5.13 -21.19
C THR A 361 5.57 5.58 -19.76
N TYR A 362 6.31 6.58 -19.28
CA TYR A 362 6.11 7.18 -17.95
C TYR A 362 4.72 7.78 -17.78
N ASN A 363 4.31 8.68 -18.67
CA ASN A 363 2.99 9.32 -18.61
C ASN A 363 1.87 8.29 -18.70
N ARG A 364 2.02 7.27 -19.56
CA ARG A 364 1.07 6.18 -19.71
C ARG A 364 0.97 5.33 -18.46
N GLY A 365 2.11 4.98 -17.84
CA GLY A 365 2.15 4.25 -16.57
C GLY A 365 1.42 4.99 -15.46
N LEU A 366 1.71 6.29 -15.29
CA LEU A 366 1.01 7.15 -14.33
C LEU A 366 -0.50 7.24 -14.62
N ALA A 367 -0.90 7.36 -15.89
CA ALA A 367 -2.31 7.45 -16.25
C ALA A 367 -3.09 6.19 -15.85
N TYR A 368 -2.54 4.99 -16.11
CA TYR A 368 -3.17 3.73 -15.70
C TYR A 368 -3.26 3.58 -14.18
N LEU A 369 -2.16 3.87 -13.47
CA LEU A 369 -2.13 3.82 -12.01
C LEU A 369 -3.12 4.80 -11.39
N ASN A 370 -3.14 6.04 -11.86
CA ASN A 370 -4.09 7.03 -11.38
C ASN A 370 -5.53 6.65 -11.70
N GLY A 371 -5.80 6.03 -12.85
CA GLY A 371 -7.14 5.56 -13.21
C GLY A 371 -7.61 4.43 -12.29
N VAL A 372 -6.78 3.40 -12.09
CA VAL A 372 -7.05 2.30 -11.14
C VAL A 372 -7.30 2.85 -9.73
N ASN A 373 -6.39 3.68 -9.24
CA ASN A 373 -6.48 4.19 -7.87
C ASN A 373 -7.64 5.18 -7.68
N ALA A 374 -8.03 5.94 -8.70
CA ALA A 374 -9.23 6.78 -8.67
C ALA A 374 -10.52 5.94 -8.57
N GLU A 375 -10.59 4.80 -9.27
CA GLU A 375 -11.73 3.89 -9.13
C GLU A 375 -11.80 3.29 -7.72
N ILE A 376 -10.66 2.96 -7.12
CA ILE A 376 -10.59 2.46 -5.73
C ILE A 376 -10.97 3.56 -4.74
N GLU A 377 -10.44 4.77 -4.90
CA GLU A 377 -10.80 5.95 -4.09
C GLU A 377 -12.31 6.18 -4.11
N MET A 378 -12.96 6.00 -5.26
CA MET A 378 -14.40 6.11 -5.35
C MET A 378 -15.10 5.06 -4.47
N GLN A 379 -14.65 3.79 -4.47
CA GLN A 379 -15.21 2.77 -3.58
C GLN A 379 -14.99 3.10 -2.10
N ILE A 380 -13.84 3.68 -1.74
CA ILE A 380 -13.57 4.16 -0.37
C ILE A 380 -14.59 5.24 0.00
N ARG A 381 -14.77 6.27 -0.83
CA ARG A 381 -15.65 7.38 -0.50
C ARG A 381 -17.13 6.96 -0.39
N THR A 382 -17.55 5.89 -1.08
CA THR A 382 -18.93 5.38 -0.93
C THR A 382 -19.19 4.71 0.43
N THR A 383 -18.15 4.30 1.17
CA THR A 383 -18.31 3.68 2.49
C THR A 383 -18.53 4.71 3.61
N TRP A 384 -18.36 6.00 3.31
CA TRP A 384 -18.49 7.09 4.28
C TRP A 384 -19.83 7.81 4.13
N PRO A 385 -20.78 7.60 5.05
CA PRO A 385 -22.04 8.33 5.08
C PRO A 385 -21.90 9.85 4.92
N SER A 386 -20.88 10.47 5.52
CA SER A 386 -20.67 11.92 5.43
C SER A 386 -20.42 12.43 4.00
N GLN A 387 -19.93 11.58 3.09
CA GLN A 387 -19.62 11.94 1.71
C GLN A 387 -20.80 11.67 0.76
N ALA A 388 -21.85 10.97 1.21
CA ALA A 388 -22.92 10.49 0.33
C ALA A 388 -23.65 11.62 -0.41
N GLU A 389 -23.97 12.72 0.28
CA GLU A 389 -24.64 13.87 -0.35
C GLU A 389 -23.78 14.49 -1.46
N LYS A 390 -22.49 14.71 -1.18
CA LYS A 390 -21.53 15.25 -2.13
C LYS A 390 -21.38 14.34 -3.36
N LEU A 391 -21.30 13.02 -3.15
CA LEU A 391 -21.20 12.06 -4.24
C LEU A 391 -22.45 12.01 -5.12
N ARG A 392 -23.65 12.14 -4.54
CA ARG A 392 -24.91 12.25 -5.31
C ARG A 392 -24.93 13.53 -6.13
N ALA A 393 -24.51 14.66 -5.54
CA ALA A 393 -24.42 15.93 -6.26
C ALA A 393 -23.41 15.89 -7.42
N GLU A 394 -22.35 15.10 -7.29
CA GLU A 394 -21.36 14.83 -8.35
C GLU A 394 -21.85 13.79 -9.39
N GLY A 395 -23.01 13.17 -9.20
CA GLY A 395 -23.54 12.12 -10.08
C GLY A 395 -22.75 10.81 -10.05
N LYS A 396 -22.06 10.53 -8.94
CA LYS A 396 -21.17 9.38 -8.77
C LYS A 396 -21.82 8.18 -8.07
N ILE A 397 -22.93 8.40 -7.37
CA ILE A 397 -23.77 7.38 -6.74
C ILE A 397 -25.25 7.71 -6.87
#